data_AF-A0AA42ZR97-F1
#
_entry.id   AF-A0AA42ZR97-F1
#
_cell.length_a   1.000
_cell.length_b   1.000
_cell.length_c   1.000
_cell.angle_alpha   90.00
_cell.angle_beta   90.00
_cell.angle_gamma   90.00
#
_symmetry.space_group_name_H-M   'P 1'
#
loop_
_entity.id
_entity.type
_entity.pdbx_description
1 polymer ?
#
loop_
_entity_poly.entity_id
_entity_poly.type
_entity_poly.pdbx_seq_one_letter_code
_entity_poly.pdbx_strand_id
1 'polypeptide(L)'
;MRRLFAVLVLALAGAAVAAGGQGREMTVAGSSMAPTLSPGQKVWVDPGTYAEHAPARGDLVALAFKTRARLMVKRVVALPGDR
;
A
#
# COMPACT_ATOMS: atom_id res chain seq x y z
N MET A 1 19.12 17.94 -30.43
CA MET A 1 17.96 17.04 -30.42
C MET A 1 18.14 15.83 -29.48
N ARG A 2 19.06 14.89 -29.73
CA ARG A 2 19.18 13.63 -28.93
C ARG A 2 19.44 13.83 -27.42
N ARG A 3 20.28 14.79 -27.04
CA ARG A 3 20.56 15.11 -25.62
C ARG A 3 19.34 15.68 -24.89
N LEU A 4 18.60 16.59 -25.53
CA LEU A 4 17.37 17.17 -24.98
C LEU A 4 16.29 16.11 -24.81
N PHE A 5 16.16 15.20 -25.79
CA PHE A 5 15.23 14.07 -25.71
C PHE A 5 15.59 13.12 -24.56
N ALA A 6 16.87 12.78 -24.38
CA ALA A 6 17.31 11.93 -23.29
C ALA A 6 17.06 12.55 -21.90
N VAL A 7 17.30 13.86 -21.76
CA VAL A 7 17.02 14.59 -20.51
C VAL A 7 15.52 14.64 -20.21
N LEU A 8 14.68 14.86 -21.22
CA LEU A 8 13.22 14.87 -21.07
C LEU A 8 12.70 13.48 -20.63
N VAL A 9 13.19 12.41 -21.26
CA VAL A 9 12.82 11.04 -20.92
C VAL A 9 13.25 10.70 -19.48
N LEU A 10 14.47 11.06 -19.08
CA LEU A 10 14.93 10.86 -17.70
C LEU A 10 14.09 11.65 -16.69
N ALA A 11 13.73 12.89 -17.00
CA ALA A 11 12.91 13.72 -16.12
C ALA A 11 11.49 13.16 -15.95
N LEU A 12 10.86 12.69 -17.03
CA LEU A 12 9.54 12.06 -17.00
C LEU A 12 9.57 10.71 -16.27
N ALA A 13 10.60 9.90 -16.49
CA ALA A 13 10.78 8.64 -15.76
C ALA A 13 10.95 8.90 -14.26
N GLY A 14 11.77 9.87 -13.87
CA GLY A 14 11.96 10.25 -12.46
C GLY A 14 10.66 10.76 -11.81
N ALA A 15 9.89 11.59 -12.52
CA ALA A 15 8.59 12.06 -12.05
C ALA A 15 7.57 10.93 -11.88
N ALA A 16 7.55 9.97 -12.80
CA ALA A 16 6.68 8.78 -12.70
C ALA A 16 7.02 7.91 -11.49
N VAL A 17 8.32 7.71 -11.19
CA VAL A 17 8.75 6.97 -10.00
C VAL A 17 8.37 7.71 -8.71
N ALA A 18 8.50 9.04 -8.69
CA ALA A 18 8.10 9.85 -7.54
C ALA A 18 6.57 9.92 -7.35
N ALA A 19 5.79 9.74 -8.42
CA ALA A 19 4.34 9.65 -8.38
C ALA A 19 3.84 8.25 -7.95
N GLY A 20 4.68 7.21 -8.06
CA GLY A 20 4.46 5.91 -7.44
C GLY A 20 4.35 6.09 -5.94
N GLY A 21 3.17 5.76 -5.37
CA GLY A 21 2.81 6.08 -4.00
C GLY A 21 3.92 5.77 -3.01
N GLN A 22 4.49 6.82 -2.38
CA GLN A 22 5.53 6.65 -1.39
C GLN A 22 5.00 5.75 -0.27
N GLY A 23 5.53 4.53 -0.19
CA GLY A 23 5.20 3.63 0.88
C GLY A 23 5.53 4.26 2.25
N ARG A 24 4.85 3.81 3.29
CA ARG A 24 5.07 4.31 4.65
C ARG A 24 5.21 3.18 5.64
N GLU A 25 6.05 3.38 6.64
CA GLU A 25 6.11 2.51 7.81
C GLU A 25 4.93 2.78 8.75
N MET A 26 4.34 1.71 9.28
CA MET A 26 3.29 1.76 10.29
C MET A 26 3.60 0.80 11.43
N THR A 27 3.41 1.23 12.67
CA THR A 27 3.51 0.36 13.85
C THR A 27 2.15 -0.25 14.17
N VAL A 28 2.10 -1.58 14.30
CA VAL A 28 0.89 -2.33 14.66
C VAL A 28 0.55 -2.09 16.12
N ALA A 29 -0.57 -1.42 16.39
CA ALA A 29 -0.94 -1.03 17.76
C ALA A 29 -1.72 -2.09 18.56
N GLY A 30 -2.28 -3.11 17.91
CA GLY A 30 -3.20 -4.07 18.56
C GLY A 30 -3.04 -5.50 18.08
N SER A 31 -3.59 -6.45 18.83
CA SER A 31 -3.40 -7.90 18.64
C SER A 31 -4.41 -8.55 17.68
N SER A 32 -5.29 -7.79 17.02
CA SER A 32 -6.36 -8.35 16.18
C SER A 32 -5.87 -9.13 14.95
N MET A 33 -4.58 -9.03 14.66
CA MET A 33 -3.92 -9.72 13.56
C MET A 33 -2.96 -10.81 14.06
N ALA A 34 -2.94 -11.09 15.37
CA ALA A 34 -2.16 -12.21 15.89
C ALA A 34 -2.71 -13.54 15.35
N PRO A 35 -1.85 -14.53 15.07
CA PRO A 35 -0.40 -14.49 15.25
C PRO A 35 0.36 -13.88 14.05
N THR A 36 -0.33 -13.49 12.97
CA THR A 36 0.33 -12.95 11.76
C THR A 36 1.13 -11.69 12.04
N LEU A 37 0.56 -10.74 12.81
CA LEU A 37 1.23 -9.52 13.21
C LEU A 37 1.09 -9.33 14.72
N SER A 38 2.20 -8.97 15.36
CA SER A 38 2.24 -8.72 16.80
C SER A 38 2.16 -7.22 17.11
N PRO A 39 1.58 -6.82 18.27
CA PRO A 39 1.67 -5.45 18.75
C PRO A 39 3.14 -4.96 18.80
N GLY A 40 3.39 -3.74 18.35
CA GLY A 40 4.72 -3.14 18.26
C GLY A 40 5.48 -3.47 16.97
N GLN A 41 5.02 -4.43 16.16
CA GLN A 41 5.65 -4.76 14.89
C GLN A 41 5.52 -3.60 13.90
N LYS A 42 6.62 -3.27 13.21
CA LYS A 42 6.65 -2.31 12.10
C LYS A 42 6.37 -3.01 10.78
N VAL A 43 5.47 -2.44 9.97
CA VAL A 43 5.12 -2.96 8.65
C VAL A 43 5.23 -1.85 7.62
N TRP A 44 5.67 -2.21 6.41
CA TRP A 44 5.66 -1.31 5.26
C TRP A 44 4.30 -1.38 4.58
N VAL A 45 3.72 -0.22 4.29
CA VAL A 45 2.45 -0.07 3.59
C VAL A 45 2.73 0.59 2.25
N ASP A 46 2.48 -0.13 1.17
CA ASP A 46 2.59 0.39 -0.20
C ASP A 46 1.20 0.67 -0.79
N PRO A 47 0.79 1.93 -0.95
CA PRO A 47 -0.48 2.27 -1.61
C PRO A 47 -0.48 1.98 -3.11
N GLY A 48 0.70 1.89 -3.74
CA GLY A 48 0.86 1.68 -5.17
C GLY A 48 0.58 0.26 -5.63
N THR A 49 0.65 -0.73 -4.72
CA THR A 49 0.41 -2.15 -5.03
C THR A 49 -0.91 -2.37 -5.81
N TYR A 50 -1.97 -1.62 -5.47
CA TYR A 50 -3.28 -1.77 -6.12
C TYR A 50 -3.53 -0.85 -7.33
N ALA A 51 -2.50 -0.19 -7.84
CA ALA A 51 -2.62 0.58 -9.08
C ALA A 51 -2.76 -0.32 -10.32
N GLU A 52 -2.13 -1.49 -10.28
CA GLU A 52 -2.07 -2.43 -11.42
C GLU A 52 -2.97 -3.65 -11.24
N HIS A 53 -3.38 -3.96 -10.01
CA HIS A 53 -4.27 -5.09 -9.72
C HIS A 53 -5.27 -4.79 -8.60
N ALA A 54 -6.40 -5.49 -8.62
CA ALA A 54 -7.37 -5.43 -7.52
C ALA A 54 -6.88 -6.20 -6.28
N PRO A 55 -7.38 -5.88 -5.07
CA PRO A 55 -7.13 -6.68 -3.88
C PRO A 55 -7.55 -8.15 -4.05
N ALA A 56 -6.74 -9.06 -3.52
CA ALA A 56 -6.98 -10.50 -3.61
C ALA A 56 -7.28 -11.10 -2.22
N ARG A 57 -7.89 -12.29 -2.20
CA ARG A 57 -8.06 -13.06 -0.96
C ARG A 57 -6.68 -13.32 -0.34
N GLY A 58 -6.58 -13.11 0.97
CA GLY A 58 -5.37 -13.31 1.74
C GLY A 58 -4.54 -12.04 1.94
N ASP A 59 -4.73 -11.01 1.14
CA ASP A 59 -3.99 -9.74 1.25
C ASP A 59 -4.13 -9.12 2.65
N LEU A 60 -3.03 -8.54 3.14
CA LEU A 60 -3.05 -7.68 4.31
C LEU A 60 -3.15 -6.22 3.87
N VAL A 61 -4.27 -5.59 4.19
CA VAL A 61 -4.61 -4.25 3.72
C VAL A 61 -4.63 -3.27 4.88
N ALA A 62 -4.08 -2.08 4.67
CA ALA A 62 -4.23 -0.93 5.56
C ALA A 62 -5.46 -0.12 5.13
N LEU A 63 -6.44 -0.01 6.02
CA LEU A 63 -7.76 0.56 5.76
C LEU A 63 -7.98 1.81 6.61
N ALA A 64 -8.57 2.84 6.03
CA ALA A 64 -9.10 3.98 6.77
C ALA A 64 -10.61 3.78 7.03
N PHE A 65 -11.01 3.74 8.30
CA PHE A 65 -12.43 3.69 8.67
C PHE A 65 -12.92 5.09 9.02
N LYS A 66 -14.10 5.49 8.54
CA LYS A 66 -14.71 6.78 8.89
C LYS A 66 -14.91 6.96 10.41
N THR A 67 -15.06 5.85 11.14
CA THR A 67 -15.28 5.81 12.60
C THR A 67 -14.00 5.75 13.43
N ARG A 68 -12.82 5.69 12.79
CA ARG A 68 -11.53 5.53 13.48
C ARG A 68 -10.54 6.56 12.93
N ALA A 69 -9.91 7.34 13.81
CA ALA A 69 -8.89 8.32 13.42
C ALA A 69 -7.53 7.70 13.00
N ARG A 70 -7.43 6.36 12.91
CA ARG A 70 -6.20 5.64 12.60
C ARG A 70 -6.45 4.58 11.55
N LEU A 71 -5.40 4.25 10.79
CA LEU A 71 -5.43 3.11 9.89
C LEU A 71 -5.54 1.82 10.69
N MET A 72 -6.21 0.85 10.09
CA MET A 72 -6.32 -0.49 10.62
C MET A 72 -5.79 -1.47 9.59
N VAL A 73 -4.92 -2.39 10.02
CA VAL A 73 -4.50 -3.50 9.17
C VAL A 73 -5.45 -4.67 9.35
N LYS A 74 -5.93 -5.24 8.26
CA LYS A 74 -6.84 -6.39 8.24
C LYS A 74 -6.49 -7.35 7.10
N ARG A 75 -7.01 -8.57 7.16
CA ARG A 75 -6.88 -9.54 6.07
C ARG A 75 -8.14 -9.53 5.20
N VAL A 76 -7.96 -9.51 3.88
CA VAL A 76 -9.04 -9.75 2.92
C VAL A 76 -9.41 -11.22 2.99
N VAL A 77 -10.57 -11.53 3.56
CA VAL A 77 -11.07 -12.91 3.67
C VAL A 77 -12.10 -13.25 2.59
N ALA A 78 -12.75 -12.23 2.02
CA ALA A 78 -13.76 -12.35 0.99
C ALA A 78 -13.65 -11.17 0.01
N LEU A 79 -14.08 -11.42 -1.21
CA LEU A 79 -14.16 -10.54 -2.36
C LEU A 79 -15.64 -10.36 -2.77
N PRO A 80 -15.94 -9.35 -3.60
CA PRO A 80 -17.30 -9.17 -4.12
C PRO A 80 -17.82 -10.45 -4.80
N GLY A 81 -18.99 -10.92 -4.36
CA GLY A 81 -19.65 -12.13 -4.88
C GLY A 81 -19.40 -13.40 -4.07
N ASP A 82 -18.48 -13.37 -3.10
CA ASP A 82 -18.28 -14.48 -2.17
C ASP A 82 -19.46 -14.67 -1.20
N ARG A 83 -19.67 -15.90 -0.73
CA ARG A 83 -20.70 -16.29 0.25
C ARG A 83 -20.07 -16.70 1.57
#